data_AF-A0A3R8G9N4-F1
#
_entry.id   AF-A0A3R8G9N4-F1
#
_cell.length_a   1.000
_cell.length_b   1.000
_cell.length_c   1.000
_cell.angle_alpha   90.00
_cell.angle_beta   90.00
_cell.angle_gamma   90.00
#
_symmetry.space_group_name_H-M   'P 1'
#
loop_
_entity.id
_entity.type
_entity.pdbx_description
1 polymer ?
#
loop_
_entity_poly.entity_id
_entity_poly.type
_entity_poly.pdbx_seq_one_letter_code
_entity_poly.pdbx_strand_id
1 'polypeptide(L)'
;MRRIKIEARDGQQKPTISPKELVGAIMTEAKQQSQFPHNLVPEHRRVDAPQFKTYRIKGDEHKIVAYSPEEFLRQLHAGSRFDSEGTDAEYMQHFALRLQELEGYLVSTDSPAAFLADLISHGFVSIE
;
A
#
# COMPACT_ATOMS: atom_id res chain seq x y z
N MET A 1 46.12 5.47 17.58
CA MET A 1 44.78 6.08 17.63
C MET A 1 44.75 7.23 16.64
N ARG A 2 43.91 7.14 15.60
CA ARG A 2 43.92 8.05 14.43
C ARG A 2 43.09 9.31 14.74
N ARG A 3 43.71 10.49 14.67
CA ARG A 3 43.04 11.80 14.75
C ARG A 3 42.47 12.15 13.39
N ILE A 4 41.15 12.29 13.29
CA ILE A 4 40.49 12.82 12.09
C ILE A 4 40.57 14.35 12.17
N LYS A 5 41.49 14.93 11.40
CA LYS A 5 41.51 16.36 11.09
C LYS A 5 40.53 16.59 9.95
N ILE A 6 39.50 17.39 10.20
CA ILE A 6 38.60 17.89 9.16
C ILE A 6 38.99 19.36 8.96
N GLU A 7 39.80 19.62 7.94
CA GLU A 7 40.01 20.97 7.40
C GLU A 7 38.81 21.31 6.51
N ALA A 8 37.98 22.25 6.96
CA ALA A 8 37.01 22.93 6.11
C ALA A 8 37.65 24.25 5.64
N ARG A 9 38.20 24.26 4.43
CA ARG A 9 38.41 25.49 3.67
C ARG A 9 37.15 25.73 2.85
N ASP A 10 36.28 26.60 3.34
CA ASP A 10 35.74 27.70 2.56
C ASP A 10 35.00 28.65 3.50
N GLY A 11 35.29 29.95 3.37
CA GLY A 11 34.78 30.97 4.26
C GLY A 11 33.29 31.17 4.08
N GLN A 12 32.48 30.63 4.98
CA GLN A 12 31.14 31.14 5.19
C GLN A 12 30.86 31.20 6.68
N GLN A 13 30.78 32.43 7.18
CA GLN A 13 30.42 32.75 8.54
C GLN A 13 29.13 32.03 8.88
N LYS A 14 29.22 31.05 9.79
CA LYS A 14 28.05 30.42 10.39
C LYS A 14 27.33 31.52 11.16
N PRO A 15 26.12 31.98 10.77
CA PRO A 15 25.46 33.00 11.55
C PRO A 15 25.06 32.33 12.87
N THR A 16 25.73 32.73 13.95
CA THR A 16 25.31 32.40 15.32
C THR A 16 24.03 33.18 15.58
N ILE A 17 22.93 32.71 15.02
CA ILE A 17 21.60 33.25 15.30
C ILE A 17 21.27 32.80 16.71
N SER A 18 21.26 33.76 17.63
CA SER A 18 20.82 33.54 19.01
C SER A 18 19.38 33.02 19.00
N PRO A 19 18.96 32.12 19.91
CA PRO A 19 17.61 31.55 19.91
C PRO A 19 16.48 32.59 19.89
N LYS A 20 16.71 33.80 20.42
CA LYS A 20 15.75 34.92 20.38
C LYS A 20 15.58 35.53 18.99
N GLU A 21 16.65 35.59 18.20
CA GLU A 21 16.64 36.12 16.84
C GLU A 21 15.99 35.12 15.86
N LEU A 22 16.10 33.82 16.15
CA LEU A 22 15.42 32.77 15.39
C LEU A 22 13.90 32.92 15.46
N VAL A 23 13.34 33.11 16.66
CA VAL A 23 11.89 33.23 16.85
C VAL A 23 11.32 34.47 16.18
N GLY A 24 12.07 35.58 16.20
CA GLY A 24 11.69 36.81 15.49
C GLY A 24 11.67 36.65 13.96
N ALA A 25 12.63 35.93 13.40
CA ALA A 25 12.66 35.61 11.97
C ALA A 25 11.44 34.77 11.55
N ILE A 26 11.13 33.69 12.30
CA ILE A 26 10.01 32.79 11.98
C ILE A 26 8.65 33.54 12.04
N MET A 27 8.45 34.42 13.02
CA MET A 27 7.22 35.23 13.09
C MET A 27 7.10 36.26 11.97
N THR A 28 8.21 36.71 11.40
CA THR A 28 8.22 37.69 10.30
C THR A 28 7.93 37.00 8.96
N GLU A 29 8.42 35.77 8.75
CA GLU A 29 8.13 34.97 7.56
C GLU A 29 6.64 34.56 7.50
N ALA A 30 6.03 34.21 8.63
CA ALA A 30 4.62 33.87 8.71
C ALA A 30 3.67 35.02 8.31
N LYS A 31 4.09 36.28 8.54
CA LYS A 31 3.30 37.45 8.12
C LYS A 31 3.39 37.74 6.62
N GLN A 32 4.49 37.38 5.96
CA GLN A 32 4.64 37.55 4.50
C GLN A 32 3.86 36.47 3.71
N GLN A 33 3.71 35.26 4.26
CA GLN A 33 2.90 34.20 3.64
C GLN A 33 1.39 34.46 3.66
N SER A 34 0.91 35.44 4.43
CA SER A 34 -0.51 35.83 4.44
C SER A 34 -0.90 36.80 3.31
N GLN A 35 0.05 37.24 2.48
CA GLN A 35 -0.18 38.20 1.39
C GLN A 35 -0.25 37.55 0.00
N PHE A 36 -0.33 36.22 -0.06
CA PHE A 36 -0.59 35.52 -1.32
C PHE A 36 -2.08 35.66 -1.71
N PRO A 37 -2.38 36.02 -2.97
CA PRO A 37 -3.77 36.14 -3.40
C PRO A 37 -4.48 34.80 -3.22
N HIS A 38 -5.70 34.83 -2.67
CA HIS A 38 -6.60 33.69 -2.41
C HIS A 38 -7.09 32.96 -3.68
N ASN A 39 -6.29 32.92 -4.75
CA ASN A 39 -6.67 32.38 -6.05
C ASN A 39 -5.84 31.19 -6.52
N LEU A 40 -5.05 30.58 -5.63
CA LEU A 40 -4.41 29.29 -5.87
C LEU A 40 -4.86 28.32 -4.77
N VAL A 41 -6.16 28.05 -4.71
CA VAL A 41 -6.61 26.78 -4.16
C VAL A 41 -6.24 25.76 -5.23
N PRO A 42 -5.28 24.84 -5.00
CA PRO A 42 -5.19 23.68 -5.87
C PRO A 42 -6.55 23.03 -5.73
N GLU A 43 -7.32 22.95 -6.82
CA GLU A 43 -8.47 22.06 -6.93
C GLU A 43 -8.06 20.79 -6.19
N HIS A 44 -8.73 20.50 -5.06
CA HIS A 44 -8.53 19.24 -4.38
C HIS A 44 -8.85 18.20 -5.43
N ARG A 45 -7.79 17.65 -6.06
CA ARG A 45 -7.89 16.49 -6.92
C ARG A 45 -8.66 15.52 -6.05
N ARG A 46 -9.92 15.29 -6.40
CA ARG A 46 -10.75 14.29 -5.76
C ARG A 46 -9.95 13.02 -6.01
N VAL A 47 -9.12 12.65 -5.04
CA VAL A 47 -8.56 11.31 -4.98
C VAL A 47 -9.80 10.49 -4.77
N ASP A 48 -10.27 9.86 -5.84
CA ASP A 48 -11.31 8.84 -5.77
C ASP A 48 -10.96 7.98 -4.55
N ALA A 49 -11.91 7.88 -3.61
CA ALA A 49 -11.68 7.11 -2.40
C ALA A 49 -11.12 5.75 -2.80
N PRO A 50 -10.09 5.22 -2.10
CA PRO A 50 -9.53 3.93 -2.45
C PRO A 50 -10.65 2.89 -2.51
N GLN A 51 -10.96 2.40 -3.71
CA GLN A 51 -12.05 1.45 -3.93
C GLN A 51 -11.54 0.06 -3.57
N PHE A 52 -11.36 -0.21 -2.27
CA PHE A 52 -11.10 -1.56 -1.80
C PHE A 52 -12.40 -2.35 -1.70
N LYS A 53 -12.30 -3.66 -1.92
CA LYS A 53 -13.38 -4.61 -1.72
C LYS A 53 -13.03 -5.52 -0.57
N THR A 54 -14.03 -5.85 0.23
CA THR A 54 -13.91 -6.84 1.29
C THR A 54 -14.46 -8.16 0.76
N TYR A 55 -13.62 -9.18 0.76
CA TYR A 55 -13.94 -10.52 0.29
C TYR A 55 -14.05 -11.46 1.47
N ARG A 56 -15.13 -12.22 1.54
CA ARG A 56 -15.36 -13.24 2.56
C ARG A 56 -15.17 -14.63 1.95
N ILE A 57 -14.33 -15.45 2.58
CA ILE A 57 -14.13 -16.84 2.17
C ILE A 57 -15.23 -17.72 2.77
N LYS A 58 -15.79 -18.63 1.98
CA LYS A 58 -16.85 -19.56 2.42
C LYS A 58 -16.25 -20.63 3.35
N GLY A 59 -16.93 -20.88 4.46
CA GLY A 59 -16.52 -21.90 5.44
C GLY A 59 -15.42 -21.41 6.40
N ASP A 60 -14.99 -20.16 6.26
CA ASP A 60 -13.92 -19.59 7.04
C ASP A 60 -14.32 -18.16 7.50
N GLU A 61 -13.87 -17.73 8.68
CA GLU A 61 -14.22 -16.41 9.23
C GLU A 61 -13.33 -15.28 8.69
N HIS A 62 -12.29 -15.63 7.91
CA HIS A 62 -11.32 -14.67 7.43
C HIS A 62 -11.92 -13.79 6.31
N LYS A 63 -11.74 -12.48 6.49
CA LYS A 63 -12.06 -11.45 5.51
C LYS A 63 -10.76 -10.92 4.90
N ILE A 64 -10.73 -10.84 3.58
CA ILE A 64 -9.60 -10.32 2.81
C ILE A 64 -9.99 -8.95 2.27
N VAL A 65 -9.21 -7.92 2.57
CA VAL A 65 -9.46 -6.56 2.06
C VAL A 65 -8.44 -6.28 0.98
N ALA A 66 -8.89 -6.16 -0.26
CA ALA A 66 -7.99 -6.00 -1.40
C ALA A 66 -8.46 -4.91 -2.37
N TYR A 67 -7.46 -4.22 -2.95
CA TYR A 67 -7.65 -3.17 -3.95
C TYR A 67 -7.64 -3.72 -5.38
N SER A 68 -7.02 -4.89 -5.57
CA SER A 68 -6.91 -5.58 -6.86
C SER A 68 -7.01 -7.09 -6.67
N PRO A 69 -7.31 -7.85 -7.74
CA PRO A 69 -7.31 -9.32 -7.68
C PRO A 69 -5.94 -9.91 -7.33
N GLU A 70 -4.86 -9.25 -7.74
CA GLU A 70 -3.50 -9.63 -7.37
C GLU A 70 -3.29 -9.51 -5.86
N GLU A 71 -3.69 -8.39 -5.27
CA GLU A 71 -3.55 -8.18 -3.83
C GLU A 71 -4.44 -9.15 -3.03
N PHE A 72 -5.63 -9.45 -3.55
CA PHE A 72 -6.49 -10.49 -2.98
C PHE A 72 -5.76 -11.84 -2.97
N LEU A 73 -5.18 -12.24 -4.09
CA LEU A 73 -4.46 -13.49 -4.22
C LEU A 73 -3.27 -13.55 -3.26
N ARG A 74 -2.51 -12.46 -3.13
CA ARG A 74 -1.37 -12.39 -2.21
C ARG A 74 -1.79 -12.53 -0.75
N GLN A 75 -2.89 -11.89 -0.35
CA GLN A 75 -3.42 -12.04 1.00
C GLN A 75 -3.98 -13.45 1.24
N LEU A 76 -4.65 -14.03 0.25
CA LEU A 76 -5.16 -15.40 0.31
C LEU A 76 -4.00 -16.41 0.44
N HIS A 77 -2.94 -16.23 -0.36
CA HIS A 77 -1.73 -17.02 -0.34
C HIS A 77 -1.00 -16.89 1.00
N ALA A 78 -0.78 -15.67 1.49
CA ALA A 78 -0.13 -15.43 2.78
C ALA A 78 -0.94 -15.96 3.97
N GLY A 79 -2.28 -15.98 3.86
CA GLY A 79 -3.18 -16.57 4.85
C GLY A 79 -3.31 -18.09 4.73
N SER A 80 -2.79 -18.69 3.66
CA SER A 80 -2.88 -20.13 3.43
C SER A 80 -2.00 -20.91 4.40
N ARG A 81 -2.59 -21.88 5.10
CA ARG A 81 -1.86 -22.76 6.02
C ARG A 81 -1.21 -23.97 5.34
N PHE A 82 -1.57 -24.23 4.08
CA PHE A 82 -1.18 -25.45 3.37
C PHE A 82 -0.14 -25.22 2.27
N ASP A 83 -0.23 -24.09 1.59
CA ASP A 83 0.61 -23.76 0.43
C ASP A 83 1.06 -22.31 0.60
N SER A 84 1.96 -22.06 1.54
CA SER A 84 2.51 -20.72 1.81
C SER A 84 3.89 -20.49 1.17
N GLU A 85 4.41 -21.50 0.47
CA GLU A 85 5.70 -21.48 -0.21
C GLU A 85 5.49 -21.41 -1.72
N GLY A 86 6.30 -20.63 -2.42
CA GLY A 86 6.27 -20.48 -3.88
C GLY A 86 5.78 -19.12 -4.35
N THR A 87 5.51 -19.03 -5.65
CA THR A 87 4.96 -17.82 -6.29
C THR A 87 3.43 -17.83 -6.25
N ASP A 88 2.82 -16.64 -6.35
CA ASP A 88 1.35 -16.52 -6.37
C ASP A 88 0.71 -17.31 -7.53
N ALA A 89 1.41 -17.45 -8.66
CA ALA A 89 0.95 -18.25 -9.79
C ALA A 89 0.97 -19.76 -9.49
N GLU A 90 2.01 -20.27 -8.82
CA GLU A 90 2.07 -21.66 -8.38
C GLU A 90 0.97 -21.95 -7.36
N TYR A 91 0.77 -21.03 -6.41
CA TYR A 91 -0.32 -21.11 -5.45
C TYR A 91 -1.69 -21.27 -6.13
N MET A 92 -1.98 -20.50 -7.18
CA MET A 92 -3.22 -20.64 -7.95
C MET A 92 -3.38 -22.05 -8.54
N GLN A 93 -2.32 -22.64 -9.12
CA GLN A 93 -2.38 -23.99 -9.69
C GLN A 93 -2.66 -25.04 -8.62
N HIS A 94 -1.95 -24.95 -7.49
CA HIS A 94 -2.10 -25.87 -6.37
C HIS A 94 -3.50 -25.76 -5.74
N PHE A 95 -3.99 -24.53 -5.58
CA PHE A 95 -5.33 -24.28 -5.09
C PHE A 95 -6.39 -24.84 -6.04
N ALA A 96 -6.25 -24.60 -7.35
CA ALA A 96 -7.19 -25.09 -8.34
C ALA A 96 -7.27 -26.61 -8.37
N LEU A 97 -6.11 -27.29 -8.34
CA LEU A 97 -6.05 -28.75 -8.29
C LEU A 97 -6.74 -29.27 -7.03
N ARG A 98 -6.45 -28.70 -5.86
CA ARG A 98 -7.06 -29.13 -4.60
C ARG A 98 -8.56 -28.87 -4.55
N LEU A 99 -9.00 -27.71 -5.05
CA LEU A 99 -10.42 -27.40 -5.13
C LEU A 99 -11.15 -28.37 -6.06
N GLN A 100 -10.52 -28.77 -7.16
CA GLN A 100 -11.04 -29.79 -8.06
C GLN A 100 -11.11 -31.16 -7.37
N GLU A 101 -10.08 -31.55 -6.62
CA GLU A 101 -10.06 -32.83 -5.90
C GLU A 101 -11.08 -32.91 -4.76
N LEU A 102 -11.32 -31.80 -4.04
CA LEU A 102 -12.20 -31.75 -2.87
C LEU A 102 -13.67 -31.48 -3.23
N GLU A 103 -13.91 -30.52 -4.12
CA GLU A 103 -15.25 -29.98 -4.42
C GLU A 103 -15.68 -30.24 -5.87
N GLY A 104 -14.76 -30.68 -6.75
CA GLY A 104 -15.06 -30.96 -8.15
C GLY A 104 -15.12 -29.74 -9.06
N TYR A 105 -14.75 -28.54 -8.58
CA TYR A 105 -14.77 -27.31 -9.37
C TYR A 105 -13.38 -26.98 -9.94
N LEU A 106 -13.36 -26.56 -11.20
CA LEU A 106 -12.16 -26.09 -11.87
C LEU A 106 -12.21 -24.55 -11.91
N VAL A 107 -11.18 -23.91 -11.38
CA VAL A 107 -11.02 -22.45 -11.39
C VAL A 107 -9.90 -22.06 -12.34
N SER A 108 -10.07 -20.98 -13.09
CA SER A 108 -9.05 -20.48 -14.01
C SER A 108 -7.82 -20.00 -13.27
N THR A 109 -6.66 -20.43 -13.74
CA THR A 109 -5.35 -20.05 -13.19
C THR A 109 -4.52 -19.20 -14.16
N ASP A 110 -5.14 -18.75 -15.26
CA ASP A 110 -4.51 -17.90 -16.28
C ASP A 110 -4.18 -16.49 -15.79
N SER A 111 -5.00 -15.95 -14.87
CA SER A 111 -4.77 -14.64 -14.25
C SER A 111 -5.42 -14.54 -12.87
N PRO A 112 -4.88 -13.73 -11.94
CA PRO A 112 -5.48 -13.50 -10.63
C PRO A 112 -6.91 -12.97 -10.72
N ALA A 113 -7.21 -12.18 -11.75
CA ALA A 113 -8.54 -11.66 -12.01
C ALA A 113 -9.54 -12.77 -12.40
N ALA A 114 -9.15 -13.67 -13.30
CA ALA A 114 -10.00 -14.81 -13.69
C ALA A 114 -10.23 -15.76 -12.51
N PHE A 115 -9.17 -16.07 -11.75
CA PHE A 115 -9.24 -16.90 -10.56
C PHE A 115 -10.22 -16.36 -9.52
N LEU A 116 -10.11 -15.07 -9.17
CA LEU A 116 -11.03 -14.43 -8.24
C LEU A 116 -12.47 -14.42 -8.77
N ALA A 117 -12.66 -14.16 -10.07
CA ALA A 117 -14.00 -14.18 -10.68
C ALA A 117 -14.65 -15.56 -10.58
N ASP A 118 -13.90 -16.64 -10.82
CA ASP A 118 -14.41 -18.00 -10.69
C ASP A 118 -14.72 -18.36 -9.23
N LEU A 119 -13.86 -17.98 -8.29
CA LEU A 119 -14.13 -18.20 -6.86
C LEU A 119 -15.43 -17.51 -6.41
N ILE A 120 -15.72 -16.33 -6.94
CA ILE A 120 -16.98 -15.62 -6.68
C ILE A 120 -18.15 -16.31 -7.38
N SER A 121 -17.98 -16.69 -8.65
CA SER A 121 -18.99 -17.37 -9.46
C SER A 121 -19.45 -18.69 -8.83
N HIS A 122 -18.50 -19.47 -8.31
CA HIS A 122 -18.75 -20.72 -7.61
C HIS A 122 -19.19 -20.52 -6.15
N GLY A 123 -19.20 -19.28 -5.66
CA GLY A 123 -19.65 -18.93 -4.32
C GLY A 123 -18.68 -19.34 -3.20
N PHE A 124 -17.41 -19.63 -3.53
CA PHE A 124 -16.36 -19.81 -2.52
C PHE A 124 -15.92 -18.48 -1.91
N VAL A 125 -16.10 -17.38 -2.66
CA VAL A 125 -15.80 -16.03 -2.21
C VAL A 125 -17.04 -15.16 -2.42
N SER A 126 -17.33 -14.25 -1.48
CA SER A 126 -18.40 -13.26 -1.62
C SER A 126 -17.86 -11.87 -1.34
N ILE A 127 -18.31 -10.89 -2.12
CA ILE A 127 -17.96 -9.47 -1.92
C ILE A 127 -18.99 -8.85 -0.97
N GLU A 128 -18.53 -8.15 0.06
CA GLU A 128 -19.33 -7.32 0.97
C GLU A 128 -19.42 -5.87 0.48
#